data_AF-A0A954M750-F1
#
_entry.id   AF-A0A954M750-F1
#
_cell.length_a   1.000
_cell.length_b   1.000
_cell.length_c   1.000
_cell.angle_alpha   90.00
_cell.angle_beta   90.00
_cell.angle_gamma   90.00
#
_symmetry.space_group_name_H-M   'P 1'
#
loop_
_entity.id
_entity.type
_entity.pdbx_description
1 polymer ?
#
loop_
_entity_poly.entity_id
_entity_poly.type
_entity_poly.pdbx_seq_one_letter_code
_entity_poly.pdbx_strand_id
1 'polypeptide(L)'
;MRHLFNYKPVLAAALVLGGMSLASANVEASDCHQPRCYWKTVTVIECVERPVVKYVTKYDHCGKPYLDKVIVMKTMHVPVQKRVWVCE
;
A
#
# COMPACT_ATOMS: atom_id res chain seq x y z
N MET A 1 6.26 6.40 65.86
CA MET A 1 7.29 5.83 64.96
C MET A 1 6.58 5.26 63.73
N ARG A 2 6.76 5.88 62.55
CA ARG A 2 6.12 5.46 61.29
C ARG A 2 6.91 4.29 60.71
N HIS A 3 6.32 3.09 60.68
CA HIS A 3 6.90 1.95 59.97
C HIS A 3 6.62 2.08 58.47
N LEU A 4 7.68 2.22 57.69
CA LEU A 4 7.68 2.20 56.22
C LEU A 4 7.45 0.76 55.76
N PHE A 5 6.20 0.39 55.50
CA PHE A 5 5.90 -0.85 54.78
C PHE A 5 6.26 -0.68 53.30
N ASN A 6 7.31 -1.36 52.87
CA ASN A 6 7.76 -1.39 51.48
C ASN A 6 6.85 -2.36 50.70
N TYR A 7 5.89 -1.81 49.94
CA TYR A 7 4.84 -2.53 49.19
C TYR A 7 5.32 -3.16 47.87
N LYS A 8 6.60 -2.99 47.52
CA LYS A 8 7.19 -3.50 46.27
C LYS A 8 7.29 -5.04 46.15
N PRO A 9 7.49 -5.84 47.22
CA PRO A 9 7.64 -7.30 47.05
C PRO A 9 6.30 -8.04 46.93
N VAL A 10 5.17 -7.42 47.30
CA VAL A 10 3.84 -8.06 47.24
C VAL A 10 3.33 -8.17 45.81
N LEU A 11 3.68 -7.21 44.95
CA LEU A 11 3.24 -7.17 43.55
C LEU A 11 3.92 -8.24 42.66
N ALA A 12 5.13 -8.68 43.05
CA ALA A 12 5.90 -9.66 42.28
C ALA A 12 5.41 -11.12 42.48
N ALA A 13 4.71 -11.42 43.59
CA ALA A 13 4.23 -12.76 43.90
C ALA A 13 2.90 -13.12 43.19
N ALA A 14 2.11 -12.12 42.76
CA ALA A 14 0.84 -12.35 42.08
C ALA A 14 0.98 -12.74 40.59
N LEU A 15 2.13 -12.41 39.97
CA LEU A 15 2.37 -12.66 38.55
C LEU A 15 2.81 -14.10 38.23
N VAL A 16 3.27 -14.86 39.23
CA VAL A 16 3.79 -16.23 39.04
C VAL A 16 2.72 -17.31 39.27
N LEU A 17 1.63 -16.99 39.98
CA LEU A 17 0.51 -17.93 40.23
C LEU A 17 -0.65 -17.82 39.23
N GLY A 18 -0.65 -16.82 38.35
CA GLY A 18 -1.60 -16.73 37.23
C GLY A 18 -1.22 -17.58 36.01
N GLY A 19 -0.06 -18.25 36.05
CA GLY A 19 0.52 -18.98 34.91
C GLY A 19 -0.01 -20.40 34.66
N MET A 20 -0.99 -20.89 35.43
CA MET A 20 -1.52 -22.25 35.27
C MET A 20 -3.03 -22.30 35.45
N SER A 21 -3.78 -21.85 34.45
CA SER A 21 -5.07 -22.45 34.08
C SER A 21 -5.69 -21.68 32.92
N LEU A 22 -5.60 -22.27 31.72
CA LEU A 22 -6.65 -22.30 30.71
C LEU A 22 -6.09 -23.10 29.54
N ALA A 23 -6.05 -24.42 29.74
CA ALA A 23 -6.22 -25.34 28.63
C ALA A 23 -7.64 -25.10 28.10
N SER A 24 -7.78 -24.24 27.10
CA SER A 24 -9.04 -23.98 26.42
C SER A 24 -8.96 -24.52 25.01
N ALA A 25 -9.60 -25.69 24.86
CA ALA A 25 -10.25 -26.23 23.68
C ALA A 25 -9.47 -26.17 22.35
N ASN A 26 -9.15 -27.35 21.82
CA ASN A 26 -9.08 -27.52 20.37
C ASN A 26 -10.47 -27.21 19.82
N VAL A 27 -10.69 -25.95 19.42
CA VAL A 27 -11.80 -25.62 18.55
C VAL A 27 -11.46 -26.30 17.24
N GLU A 28 -12.12 -27.41 16.92
CA GLU A 28 -12.20 -27.84 15.53
C GLU A 28 -12.82 -26.67 14.78
N ALA A 29 -11.95 -25.91 14.11
CA ALA A 29 -12.39 -24.94 13.12
C ALA A 29 -13.12 -25.79 12.09
N SER A 30 -14.45 -25.73 12.13
CA SER A 30 -15.32 -26.00 11.00
C SER A 30 -14.58 -25.57 9.73
N ASP A 31 -14.61 -26.42 8.71
CA ASP A 31 -14.07 -26.18 7.36
C ASP A 31 -14.85 -25.06 6.66
N CYS A 32 -14.94 -23.92 7.34
CA CYS A 32 -15.39 -22.65 6.85
C CYS A 32 -14.26 -22.16 5.99
N HIS A 33 -14.43 -22.21 4.68
CA HIS A 33 -13.60 -21.51 3.73
C HIS A 33 -13.58 -20.02 4.10
N GLN A 34 -12.69 -19.61 5.00
CA GLN A 34 -12.52 -18.23 5.36
C GLN A 34 -11.71 -17.60 4.22
N PRO A 35 -12.29 -16.63 3.49
CA PRO A 35 -11.63 -16.12 2.31
C PRO A 35 -10.28 -15.52 2.72
N ARG A 36 -9.21 -16.02 2.09
CA ARG A 36 -7.86 -15.56 2.39
C ARG A 36 -7.69 -14.22 1.70
N CYS A 37 -7.73 -13.15 2.48
CA CYS A 37 -7.49 -11.82 1.95
C CYS A 37 -5.99 -11.50 1.93
N TYR A 38 -5.50 -10.97 0.81
CA TYR A 38 -4.11 -10.56 0.66
C TYR A 38 -3.96 -9.39 -0.32
N TRP A 39 -2.84 -8.67 -0.19
CA TRP A 39 -2.46 -7.65 -1.17
C TRP A 39 -1.87 -8.31 -2.41
N LYS A 40 -2.48 -8.07 -3.56
CA LYS A 40 -2.00 -8.52 -4.87
C LYS A 40 -1.55 -7.31 -5.68
N THR A 41 -0.38 -7.41 -6.30
CA THR A 41 0.05 -6.41 -7.29
C THR A 41 -0.52 -6.78 -8.63
N VAL A 42 -1.27 -5.88 -9.25
CA VAL A 42 -1.84 -6.03 -10.59
C VAL A 42 -1.35 -4.92 -11.49
N THR A 43 -1.21 -5.23 -12.78
CA THR A 43 -0.94 -4.21 -13.81
C THR A 43 -2.26 -3.75 -14.38
N VAL A 44 -2.54 -2.45 -14.27
CA VAL A 44 -3.72 -1.83 -14.88
C VAL A 44 -3.29 -0.83 -15.94
N ILE A 45 -4.13 -0.64 -16.95
CA ILE A 45 -3.91 0.38 -17.98
C ILE A 45 -4.55 1.68 -17.54
N GLU A 46 -3.77 2.75 -17.47
CA GLU A 46 -4.26 4.09 -17.15
C GLU A 46 -4.03 5.07 -18.29
N CYS A 47 -4.96 6.02 -18.44
CA CYS A 47 -4.81 7.17 -19.32
C CYS A 47 -4.00 8.24 -18.59
N VAL A 48 -2.82 8.57 -19.09
CA VAL A 48 -1.96 9.63 -18.54
C VAL A 48 -1.63 10.63 -19.62
N GLU A 49 -1.73 11.92 -19.31
CA GLU A 49 -1.27 12.98 -20.19
C GLU A 49 0.24 13.16 -20.07
N ARG A 50 0.95 13.11 -21.20
CA ARG A 50 2.39 13.35 -21.25
C ARG A 50 2.75 14.34 -22.35
N PRO A 51 3.76 15.20 -22.13
CA PRO A 51 4.29 16.07 -23.17
C PRO A 51 5.02 15.21 -24.23
N VAL A 52 4.71 15.46 -25.49
CA VAL A 52 5.36 14.84 -26.65
C VAL A 52 5.87 15.93 -27.56
N VAL A 53 7.09 15.76 -28.06
CA VAL A 53 7.68 16.67 -29.05
C VAL A 53 7.11 16.34 -30.44
N LYS A 54 6.53 17.36 -31.09
CA LYS A 54 6.11 17.30 -32.49
C LYS A 54 6.89 18.33 -33.28
N TYR A 55 7.28 17.95 -34.49
CA TYR A 55 7.89 18.87 -35.45
C TYR A 55 6.80 19.40 -36.38
N VAL A 56 6.74 20.71 -36.53
CA VAL A 56 5.83 21.38 -37.47
C VAL A 56 6.63 22.20 -38.45
N THR A 57 6.21 22.19 -39.71
CA THR A 57 6.79 23.07 -40.73
C THR A 57 6.19 24.46 -40.56
N LYS A 58 7.06 25.46 -40.40
CA LYS A 58 6.73 26.89 -40.42
C LYS A 58 7.46 27.55 -41.58
N TYR A 59 7.07 28.77 -41.93
CA TYR A 59 7.65 29.53 -43.03
C TYR A 59 8.17 30.87 -42.51
N ASP A 60 9.38 31.26 -42.93
CA ASP A 60 9.94 32.57 -42.60
C ASP A 60 9.28 33.70 -43.41
N HIS A 61 9.72 34.95 -43.19
CA HIS A 61 9.20 36.11 -43.93
C HIS A 61 9.47 36.06 -45.45
N CYS A 62 10.40 35.21 -45.89
CA CYS A 62 10.73 34.94 -47.29
C CYS A 62 9.99 33.71 -47.85
N GLY A 63 9.14 33.05 -47.06
CA GLY A 63 8.45 31.82 -47.46
C GLY A 63 9.34 30.57 -47.47
N LYS A 64 10.52 30.58 -46.82
CA LYS A 64 11.36 29.39 -46.69
C LYS A 64 10.87 28.49 -45.56
N PRO A 65 10.68 27.18 -45.81
CA PRO A 65 10.23 26.26 -44.76
C PRO A 65 11.34 25.99 -43.74
N TYR A 66 10.98 25.90 -42.48
CA TYR A 66 11.84 25.43 -41.40
C TYR A 66 11.04 24.55 -40.42
N LEU A 67 11.72 23.63 -39.74
CA LEU A 67 11.12 22.79 -38.72
C LEU A 67 11.19 23.47 -37.37
N ASP A 68 10.03 23.61 -36.73
CA ASP A 68 9.93 24.10 -35.36
C ASP A 68 9.48 22.98 -34.42
N LYS A 69 10.00 23.01 -33.19
CA LYS A 69 9.67 22.03 -32.14
C LYS A 69 8.53 22.57 -31.30
N VAL A 70 7.42 21.87 -31.30
CA VAL A 70 6.29 22.16 -30.41
C VAL A 70 6.08 21.01 -29.43
N ILE A 71 5.83 21.35 -28.18
CA ILE A 71 5.47 20.37 -27.15
C ILE A 71 3.95 20.33 -27.10
N VAL A 72 3.37 19.15 -27.30
CA VAL A 72 1.93 18.91 -27.21
C VAL A 72 1.64 17.89 -26.14
N MET A 73 0.57 18.10 -25.37
CA MET A 73 0.09 17.11 -24.42
C MET A 73 -0.65 16.02 -25.18
N LYS A 74 -0.32 14.76 -24.90
CA LYS A 74 -0.99 13.59 -25.49
C LYS A 74 -1.42 12.64 -24.38
N THR A 75 -2.67 12.24 -24.41
CA THR A 75 -3.19 11.15 -23.57
C THR A 75 -2.65 9.82 -24.09
N MET A 76 -2.01 9.05 -23.21
CA MET A 76 -1.41 7.76 -23.52
C MET A 76 -1.89 6.69 -22.53
N HIS A 77 -2.13 5.49 -23.04
CA HIS A 77 -2.37 4.31 -22.22
C HIS A 77 -1.04 3.77 -21.69
N VAL A 78 -0.86 3.79 -20.37
CA VAL A 78 0.37 3.31 -19.72
C VAL A 78 0.04 2.20 -18.74
N PRO A 79 0.82 1.10 -18.73
CA PRO A 79 0.69 0.08 -17.70
C PRO A 79 1.26 0.62 -16.38
N VAL A 80 0.46 0.59 -15.32
CA VAL A 80 0.88 0.94 -13.96
C VAL A 80 0.62 -0.22 -13.02
N GLN A 81 1.53 -0.41 -12.06
CA GLN A 81 1.35 -1.42 -11.01
C GLN A 81 0.58 -0.82 -9.85
N LYS A 82 -0.50 -1.49 -9.43
CA LYS A 82 -1.27 -1.12 -8.25
C LYS A 82 -1.40 -2.30 -7.31
N ARG A 83 -1.41 -2.02 -6.01
CA ARG A 83 -1.75 -3.00 -4.98
C ARG A 83 -3.27 -2.97 -4.79
N VAL A 84 -3.90 -4.11 -4.99
CA VAL A 84 -5.32 -4.32 -4.75
C VAL A 84 -5.48 -5.31 -3.61
N TRP A 85 -6.46 -5.08 -2.76
CA TRP A 85 -6.83 -6.02 -1.70
C TRP A 85 -7.83 -7.01 -2.30
N VAL A 86 -7.47 -8.29 -2.32
CA VAL A 86 -8.29 -9.37 -2.90
C VAL A 86 -8.58 -10.38 -1.80
N CYS A 87 -9.78 -10.94 -1.82
CA CYS A 87 -10.19 -12.04 -0.94
C CYS A 87 -10.65 -13.18 -1.83
N GLU A 88 -10.02 -14.36 -1.68
CA GLU A 88 -10.31 -15.59 -2.43
C GLU A 88 -10.84 -16.68 -1.48
#